data_AF-A0A382WHM7-F1
#
_entry.id   AF-A0A382WHM7-F1
#
_cell.length_a   1.000
_cell.length_b   1.000
_cell.length_c   1.000
_cell.angle_alpha   90.00
_cell.angle_beta   90.00
_cell.angle_gamma   90.00
#
_symmetry.space_group_name_H-M   'P 1'
#
loop_
_entity.id
_entity.type
_entity.pdbx_description
1 polymer ?
#
loop_
_entity_poly.entity_id
_entity_poly.type
_entity_poly.pdbx_seq_one_letter_code
_entity_poly.pdbx_strand_id
1 'polypeptide(L)'
;TYAEQCPVGGAVLHLGATSMDVLDNADVLRIKESLEHIQYKMNKLRDSLAELIEVWAATAAIGFTHLQPAEPTTIGYRLAQFGQDLLIDYAEILRVCNGIRGKGFKGAVGTAASYVELLDGDVLAAEDLERRAMQILNIDCFAVSTQTYPRKQDWLVLNSLAGLGATVYRFAFDVRLLQSPLIGEWSEDFGKNQVGSSAMPFKTNPINAEKIDSLGRYLAGLPRVAWDNAAHTLLERTLDDSANRRLLLPQAFLIADELLDTTIKLVAGLEINENAT
;
A
#
# COMPACT_ATOMS: atom_id res chain seq x y z
N THR A 1 -22.07 27.01 1.10
CA THR A 1 -20.99 26.45 1.95
C THR A 1 -21.54 25.39 2.90
N TYR A 2 -20.71 24.65 3.65
CA TYR A 2 -21.21 23.72 4.68
C TYR A 2 -21.97 24.49 5.78
N ALA A 3 -21.50 25.69 6.13
CA ALA A 3 -22.16 26.60 7.07
C ALA A 3 -23.56 27.06 6.60
N GLU A 4 -23.74 27.39 5.33
CA GLU A 4 -25.06 27.76 4.77
C GLU A 4 -26.11 26.63 4.84
N GLN A 5 -25.66 25.38 4.94
CA GLN A 5 -26.53 24.21 5.08
C GLN A 5 -26.89 23.91 6.56
N CYS A 6 -26.34 24.67 7.52
CA CYS A 6 -26.53 24.48 8.95
C CYS A 6 -27.22 25.71 9.60
N PRO A 7 -28.58 25.76 9.61
CA PRO A 7 -29.33 26.89 10.17
C PRO A 7 -29.01 27.18 11.65
N VAL A 8 -28.61 26.15 12.40
CA VAL A 8 -28.11 26.25 13.77
C VAL A 8 -26.67 25.75 13.79
N GLY A 9 -25.75 26.54 14.35
CA GLY A 9 -24.35 26.15 14.53
C GLY A 9 -23.43 26.44 13.33
N GLY A 10 -23.93 26.91 12.19
CA GLY A 10 -23.10 27.26 11.03
C GLY A 10 -21.98 28.27 11.34
N ALA A 11 -22.25 29.23 12.24
CA ALA A 11 -21.28 30.26 12.65
C ALA A 11 -20.13 29.74 13.53
N VAL A 12 -20.28 28.56 14.16
CA VAL A 12 -19.25 27.96 15.03
C VAL A 12 -18.51 26.80 14.36
N LEU A 13 -18.86 26.47 13.10
CA LEU A 13 -18.09 25.52 12.33
C LEU A 13 -16.67 26.03 12.17
N HIS A 14 -15.69 25.15 12.43
CA HIS A 14 -14.27 25.46 12.34
C HIS A 14 -13.75 26.49 13.36
N LEU A 15 -14.52 26.80 14.40
CA LEU A 15 -14.11 27.76 15.43
C LEU A 15 -12.82 27.29 16.13
N GLY A 16 -11.80 28.15 16.13
CA GLY A 16 -10.47 27.87 16.70
C GLY A 16 -9.59 26.95 15.85
N ALA A 17 -10.14 26.31 14.81
CA ALA A 17 -9.43 25.33 14.00
C ALA A 17 -8.73 25.94 12.79
N THR A 18 -7.81 25.15 12.23
CA THR A 18 -7.17 25.41 10.94
C THR A 18 -7.52 24.30 9.96
N SER A 19 -7.37 24.57 8.66
CA SER A 19 -7.68 23.60 7.60
C SER A 19 -7.05 22.23 7.83
N MET A 20 -5.84 22.19 8.41
CA MET A 20 -5.13 20.93 8.64
C MET A 20 -5.57 20.18 9.90
N ASP A 21 -6.21 20.84 10.87
CA ASP A 21 -6.86 20.09 11.96
C ASP A 21 -8.00 19.21 11.42
N VAL A 22 -8.56 19.53 10.26
CA VAL A 22 -9.56 18.71 9.58
C VAL A 22 -8.91 17.81 8.52
N LEU A 23 -8.21 18.40 7.56
CA LEU A 23 -7.73 17.69 6.36
C LEU A 23 -6.72 16.59 6.69
N ASP A 24 -5.75 16.86 7.57
CA ASP A 24 -4.71 15.88 7.87
C ASP A 24 -5.27 14.71 8.70
N ASN A 25 -6.16 14.97 9.66
CA ASN A 25 -6.82 13.89 10.39
C ASN A 25 -7.70 13.04 9.46
N ALA A 26 -8.41 13.66 8.51
CA ALA A 26 -9.19 12.94 7.50
C ALA A 26 -8.30 12.11 6.55
N ASP A 27 -7.15 12.62 6.12
CA ASP A 27 -6.18 11.88 5.30
C ASP A 27 -5.66 10.65 6.05
N VAL A 28 -5.32 10.80 7.34
CA VAL A 28 -4.82 9.71 8.18
C VAL A 28 -5.86 8.61 8.35
N LEU A 29 -7.14 8.95 8.56
CA LEU A 29 -8.21 7.95 8.62
C LEU A 29 -8.31 7.14 7.32
N ARG A 30 -8.27 7.81 6.16
CA ARG A 30 -8.27 7.15 4.84
C ARG A 30 -7.05 6.26 4.66
N ILE A 31 -5.86 6.71 5.07
CA ILE A 31 -4.62 5.92 4.99
C ILE A 31 -4.76 4.66 5.85
N LYS A 32 -5.28 4.78 7.07
CA LYS A 32 -5.47 3.64 7.97
C LYS A 32 -6.44 2.61 7.39
N GLU A 33 -7.63 3.05 6.96
CA GLU A 33 -8.63 2.20 6.31
C GLU A 33 -8.05 1.52 5.05
N SER A 34 -7.26 2.25 4.26
CA SER A 34 -6.63 1.70 3.06
C SER A 34 -5.56 0.65 3.39
N LEU A 35 -4.74 0.86 4.43
CA LEU A 35 -3.77 -0.14 4.90
C LEU A 35 -4.45 -1.40 5.45
N GLU A 36 -5.56 -1.26 6.17
CA GLU A 36 -6.36 -2.38 6.67
C GLU A 36 -6.94 -3.20 5.50
N HIS A 37 -7.42 -2.52 4.46
CA HIS A 37 -7.91 -3.16 3.23
C HIS A 37 -6.79 -3.90 2.47
N ILE A 38 -5.61 -3.31 2.36
CA ILE A 38 -4.42 -3.96 1.79
C ILE A 38 -4.07 -5.23 2.59
N GLN A 39 -4.03 -5.15 3.92
CA GLN A 39 -3.77 -6.31 4.79
C GLN A 39 -4.78 -7.44 4.59
N TYR A 40 -6.07 -7.10 4.41
CA TYR A 40 -7.11 -8.08 4.11
C TYR A 40 -6.82 -8.84 2.81
N LYS A 41 -6.43 -8.13 1.74
CA LYS A 41 -6.06 -8.76 0.47
C LYS A 41 -4.75 -9.55 0.55
N MET A 42 -3.76 -9.08 1.31
CA MET A 42 -2.53 -9.83 1.56
C MET A 42 -2.79 -11.18 2.26
N ASN A 43 -3.72 -11.22 3.21
CA ASN A 43 -4.12 -12.48 3.85
C ASN A 43 -4.71 -13.46 2.84
N LYS A 44 -5.57 -13.00 1.92
CA LYS A 44 -6.09 -13.85 0.84
C LYS A 44 -4.98 -14.40 -0.04
N LEU A 45 -4.04 -13.55 -0.45
CA LEU A 45 -2.91 -13.96 -1.27
C LEU A 45 -2.03 -14.98 -0.53
N ARG A 46 -1.76 -14.75 0.77
CA ARG A 46 -1.02 -15.69 1.61
C ARG A 46 -1.70 -17.06 1.63
N ASP A 47 -3.01 -17.11 1.85
CA ASP A 47 -3.74 -18.37 1.98
C ASP A 47 -3.73 -19.15 0.66
N SER A 48 -4.03 -18.49 -0.47
CA SER A 48 -3.94 -19.13 -1.80
C SER A 48 -2.53 -19.59 -2.15
N LEU A 49 -1.52 -18.82 -1.78
CA LEU A 49 -0.13 -19.18 -2.01
C LEU A 49 0.32 -20.36 -1.13
N ALA A 50 -0.10 -20.39 0.13
CA ALA A 50 0.23 -21.49 1.04
C ALA A 50 -0.34 -22.82 0.53
N GLU A 51 -1.59 -22.82 0.06
CA GLU A 51 -2.19 -23.98 -0.59
C GLU A 51 -1.36 -24.45 -1.79
N LEU A 52 -0.96 -23.51 -2.66
CA LEU A 52 -0.16 -23.82 -3.84
C LEU A 52 1.24 -24.37 -3.48
N ILE A 53 1.89 -23.80 -2.46
CA ILE A 53 3.18 -24.28 -1.95
C ILE A 53 3.07 -25.74 -1.50
N GLU A 54 2.03 -26.08 -0.72
CA GLU A 54 1.82 -27.43 -0.20
C GLU A 54 1.52 -28.44 -1.31
N VAL A 55 0.67 -28.08 -2.28
CA VAL A 55 0.34 -28.93 -3.43
C VAL A 55 1.61 -29.31 -4.21
N TRP A 56 2.54 -28.37 -4.38
CA TRP A 56 3.74 -28.54 -5.20
C TRP A 56 5.01 -28.78 -4.38
N ALA A 57 4.89 -29.06 -3.07
CA ALA A 57 6.01 -29.14 -2.13
C ALA A 57 7.07 -30.17 -2.54
N ALA A 58 6.64 -31.32 -3.07
CA ALA A 58 7.49 -32.45 -3.44
C ALA A 58 7.81 -32.53 -4.94
N THR A 59 7.25 -31.65 -5.77
CA THR A 59 7.43 -31.69 -7.22
C THR A 59 8.79 -31.13 -7.58
N ALA A 60 9.69 -32.01 -8.03
CA ALA A 60 11.03 -31.63 -8.45
C ALA A 60 10.98 -30.64 -9.62
N ALA A 61 11.88 -29.66 -9.61
CA ALA A 61 12.08 -28.73 -10.71
C ALA A 61 13.57 -28.41 -10.84
N ILE A 62 14.02 -28.10 -12.06
CA ILE A 62 15.39 -27.63 -12.26
C ILE A 62 15.61 -26.26 -11.58
N GLY A 63 16.63 -26.15 -10.74
CA GLY A 63 17.03 -24.86 -10.15
C GLY A 63 17.77 -23.99 -11.18
N PHE A 64 17.70 -22.67 -11.02
CA PHE A 64 18.43 -21.74 -11.89
C PHE A 64 19.27 -20.76 -11.08
N THR A 65 20.54 -20.61 -11.45
CA THR A 65 21.41 -19.52 -10.99
C THR A 65 21.99 -18.82 -12.22
N HIS A 66 21.94 -17.49 -12.28
CA HIS A 66 22.29 -16.74 -13.51
C HIS A 66 21.50 -17.18 -14.76
N LEU A 67 20.27 -17.68 -14.58
CA LEU A 67 19.46 -18.33 -15.62
C LEU A 67 20.13 -19.55 -16.28
N GLN A 68 21.11 -20.16 -15.60
CA GLN A 68 21.72 -21.42 -15.98
C GLN A 68 21.18 -22.55 -15.09
N PRO A 69 20.92 -23.75 -15.66
CA PRO A 69 20.53 -24.92 -14.88
C PRO A 69 21.54 -25.19 -13.75
N ALA A 70 21.02 -25.44 -12.55
CA ALA A 70 21.76 -25.72 -11.33
C ALA A 70 21.28 -27.04 -10.71
N GLU A 71 21.49 -27.23 -9.40
CA GLU A 71 20.95 -28.38 -8.69
C GLU A 71 19.41 -28.36 -8.67
N PRO A 72 18.75 -29.54 -8.65
CA PRO A 72 17.30 -29.62 -8.52
C PRO A 72 16.79 -28.96 -7.23
N THR A 73 15.60 -28.37 -7.33
CA THR A 73 14.80 -27.86 -6.21
C THR A 73 13.39 -28.45 -6.29
N THR A 74 12.42 -27.89 -5.58
CA THR A 74 11.00 -28.18 -5.81
C THR A 74 10.24 -26.91 -6.16
N ILE A 75 9.14 -27.06 -6.90
CA ILE A 75 8.24 -25.96 -7.23
C ILE A 75 7.71 -25.31 -5.96
N GLY A 76 7.27 -26.11 -4.99
CA GLY A 76 6.80 -25.59 -3.71
C GLY A 76 7.89 -24.81 -2.96
N TYR A 77 9.16 -25.25 -3.01
CA TYR A 77 10.26 -24.49 -2.41
C TYR A 77 10.54 -23.17 -3.14
N ARG A 78 10.42 -23.14 -4.48
CA ARG A 78 10.48 -21.90 -5.27
C ARG A 78 9.36 -20.93 -4.88
N LEU A 79 8.13 -21.41 -4.76
CA LEU A 79 6.97 -20.62 -4.31
C LEU A 79 7.11 -20.15 -2.86
N ALA A 80 7.72 -20.96 -1.98
CA ALA A 80 7.94 -20.61 -0.58
C ALA A 80 8.85 -19.39 -0.41
N GLN A 81 9.79 -19.16 -1.34
CA GLN A 81 10.60 -17.93 -1.35
C GLN A 81 9.74 -16.68 -1.60
N PHE A 82 8.64 -16.79 -2.35
CA PHE A 82 7.67 -15.70 -2.50
C PHE A 82 6.80 -15.55 -1.25
N GLY A 83 6.38 -16.67 -0.65
CA GLY A 83 5.65 -16.65 0.61
C GLY A 83 6.43 -15.99 1.74
N GLN A 84 7.74 -16.24 1.83
CA GLN A 84 8.60 -15.62 2.82
C GLN A 84 8.62 -14.09 2.69
N ASP A 85 8.83 -13.57 1.48
CA ASP A 85 8.88 -12.12 1.26
C ASP A 85 7.51 -11.47 1.50
N LEU A 86 6.42 -12.14 1.10
CA LEU A 86 5.07 -11.65 1.38
C LEU A 86 4.80 -11.52 2.89
N LEU A 87 5.32 -12.43 3.71
CA LEU A 87 5.22 -12.35 5.17
C LEU A 87 6.05 -11.20 5.76
N ILE A 88 7.22 -10.92 5.18
CA ILE A 88 8.04 -9.75 5.56
C ILE A 88 7.27 -8.46 5.25
N ASP A 89 6.70 -8.34 4.06
CA ASP A 89 5.88 -7.19 3.67
C ASP A 89 4.64 -7.04 4.55
N TYR A 90 3.98 -8.15 4.90
CA TYR A 90 2.81 -8.15 5.79
C TYR A 90 3.17 -7.58 7.16
N ALA A 91 4.28 -8.04 7.74
CA ALA A 91 4.76 -7.54 9.02
C ALA A 91 5.09 -6.05 8.96
N GLU A 92 5.70 -5.59 7.87
CA GLU A 92 6.04 -4.18 7.68
C GLU A 92 4.81 -3.28 7.50
N ILE A 93 3.83 -3.71 6.69
CA ILE A 93 2.57 -2.99 6.52
C ILE A 93 1.78 -2.95 7.83
N LEU A 94 1.73 -4.05 8.58
CA LEU A 94 1.11 -4.09 9.90
C LEU A 94 1.81 -3.14 10.88
N ARG A 95 3.14 -3.12 10.89
CA ARG A 95 3.93 -2.19 11.71
C ARG A 95 3.62 -0.74 11.37
N VAL A 96 3.55 -0.40 10.08
CA VAL A 96 3.21 0.95 9.62
C VAL A 96 1.77 1.31 9.98
N CYS A 97 0.80 0.41 9.73
CA CYS A 97 -0.60 0.61 10.07
C CYS A 97 -0.81 0.90 11.56
N ASN A 98 -0.18 0.10 12.43
CA ASN A 98 -0.22 0.31 13.89
C ASN A 98 0.51 1.59 14.34
N GLY A 99 1.41 2.11 13.51
CA GLY A 99 2.14 3.35 13.76
C GLY A 99 1.46 4.61 13.24
N ILE A 100 0.34 4.49 12.51
CA ILE A 100 -0.38 5.64 11.95
C ILE A 100 -0.97 6.49 13.07
N ARG A 101 -0.69 7.79 13.02
CA ARG A 101 -1.21 8.78 13.95
C ARG A 101 -1.76 10.00 13.21
N GLY A 102 -2.82 10.57 13.76
CA GLY A 102 -3.40 11.83 13.33
C GLY A 102 -2.50 13.02 13.68
N LYS A 103 -2.79 14.18 13.06
CA LYS A 103 -2.16 15.44 13.44
C LYS A 103 -2.54 15.84 14.88
N GLY A 104 -3.79 15.61 15.26
CA GLY A 104 -4.39 16.25 16.44
C GLY A 104 -5.08 17.56 16.08
N PHE A 105 -5.45 18.33 17.11
CA PHE A 105 -6.08 19.64 17.00
C PHE A 105 -5.11 20.69 17.57
N LYS A 106 -4.00 20.89 16.86
CA LYS A 106 -2.85 21.70 17.33
C LYS A 106 -2.75 23.07 16.65
N GLY A 107 -3.71 23.41 15.79
CA GLY A 107 -3.80 24.73 15.18
C GLY A 107 -2.73 24.99 14.13
N ALA A 108 -2.42 26.28 13.91
CA ALA A 108 -1.65 26.74 12.76
C ALA A 108 -0.18 26.32 12.73
N VAL A 109 0.44 26.17 13.90
CA VAL A 109 1.88 25.94 14.06
C VAL A 109 2.20 24.87 15.12
N GLY A 110 1.20 24.13 15.61
CA GLY A 110 1.40 23.04 16.56
C GLY A 110 1.24 23.40 18.04
N THR A 111 1.00 24.68 18.36
CA THR A 111 0.93 25.19 19.75
C THR A 111 -0.47 25.21 20.36
N ALA A 112 -1.50 24.87 19.57
CA ALA A 112 -2.91 24.98 19.96
C ALA A 112 -3.36 26.37 20.45
N ALA A 113 -2.60 27.43 20.16
CA ALA A 113 -2.85 28.78 20.69
C ALA A 113 -4.27 29.30 20.43
N SER A 114 -4.85 29.00 19.26
CA SER A 114 -6.23 29.38 18.93
C SER A 114 -7.28 28.67 19.77
N TYR A 115 -7.03 27.42 20.19
CA TYR A 115 -7.91 26.68 21.09
C TYR A 115 -7.75 27.12 22.54
N VAL A 116 -6.51 27.42 22.97
CA VAL A 116 -6.23 27.97 24.30
C VAL A 116 -6.93 29.31 24.49
N GLU A 117 -6.82 30.22 23.51
CA GLU A 117 -7.52 31.50 23.54
C GLU A 117 -9.06 31.33 23.56
N LEU A 118 -9.58 30.38 22.76
CA LEU A 118 -11.00 30.06 22.73
C LEU A 118 -11.54 29.53 24.08
N LEU A 119 -10.66 28.97 24.91
CA LEU A 119 -10.96 28.37 26.20
C LEU A 119 -10.37 29.21 27.36
N ASP A 120 -10.45 30.53 27.24
CA ASP A 120 -10.09 31.51 28.28
C ASP A 120 -8.65 31.36 28.82
N GLY A 121 -7.72 30.89 27.98
CA GLY A 121 -6.32 30.68 28.36
C GLY A 121 -6.03 29.35 29.07
N ASP A 122 -7.02 28.45 29.18
CA ASP A 122 -6.85 27.15 29.83
C ASP A 122 -6.23 26.11 28.89
N VAL A 123 -4.94 25.84 29.11
CA VAL A 123 -4.16 24.85 28.36
C VAL A 123 -4.69 23.43 28.58
N LEU A 124 -5.12 23.09 29.80
CA LEU A 124 -5.62 21.74 30.10
C LEU A 124 -6.97 21.50 29.43
N ALA A 125 -7.81 22.54 29.33
CA ALA A 125 -9.06 22.46 28.58
C ALA A 125 -8.82 22.23 27.08
N ALA A 126 -7.80 22.88 26.50
CA ALA A 126 -7.41 22.67 25.10
C ALA A 126 -6.87 21.25 24.85
N GLU A 127 -6.06 20.72 25.77
CA GLU A 127 -5.59 19.32 25.74
C GLU A 127 -6.76 18.33 25.86
N ASP A 128 -7.73 18.59 26.73
CA ASP A 128 -8.93 17.75 26.88
C ASP A 128 -9.81 17.79 25.62
N LEU A 129 -9.93 18.95 24.97
CA LEU A 129 -10.62 19.09 23.69
C LEU A 129 -9.97 18.22 22.62
N GLU A 130 -8.64 18.29 22.46
CA GLU A 130 -7.93 17.43 21.51
C GLU A 130 -8.15 15.96 21.84
N ARG A 131 -7.96 15.57 23.11
CA ARG A 131 -8.13 14.18 23.56
C ARG A 131 -9.53 13.66 23.20
N ARG A 132 -10.58 14.43 23.49
CA ARG A 132 -11.97 14.06 23.19
C ARG A 132 -12.22 13.99 21.69
N ALA A 133 -11.70 14.94 20.92
CA ALA A 133 -11.84 14.94 19.47
C ALA A 133 -11.15 13.71 18.85
N MET A 134 -9.93 13.39 19.28
CA MET A 134 -9.19 12.22 18.81
C MET A 134 -9.85 10.89 19.25
N GLN A 135 -10.46 10.84 20.44
CA GLN A 135 -11.29 9.70 20.88
C GLN A 135 -12.51 9.49 19.98
N ILE A 136 -13.18 10.56 19.54
CA ILE A 136 -14.30 10.48 18.59
C ILE A 136 -13.82 9.93 17.25
N LEU A 137 -12.65 10.36 16.78
CA LEU A 137 -12.05 9.87 15.53
C LEU A 137 -11.45 8.46 15.65
N ASN A 138 -11.37 7.89 16.86
CA ASN A 138 -10.78 6.59 17.15
C ASN A 138 -9.35 6.43 16.57
N ILE A 139 -8.54 7.48 16.73
CA ILE A 139 -7.16 7.47 16.27
C ILE A 139 -6.27 8.27 17.21
N ASP A 140 -5.11 7.73 17.54
CA ASP A 140 -4.10 8.46 18.29
C ASP A 140 -3.54 9.61 17.44
N CYS A 141 -3.10 10.70 18.08
CA CYS A 141 -2.35 11.76 17.40
C CYS A 141 -0.86 11.73 17.76
N PHE A 142 -0.07 12.48 16.98
CA PHE A 142 1.32 12.78 17.36
C PHE A 142 1.35 13.68 18.60
N ALA A 143 2.28 13.39 19.51
CA ALA A 143 2.53 14.25 20.67
C ALA A 143 3.01 15.64 20.23
N VAL A 144 3.84 15.68 19.17
CA VAL A 144 4.36 16.91 18.57
C VAL A 144 4.02 16.90 17.08
N SER A 145 3.27 17.90 16.65
CA SER A 145 3.01 18.19 15.24
C SER A 145 3.19 19.68 15.01
N THR A 146 3.33 20.07 13.75
CA THR A 146 3.35 21.48 13.34
C THR A 146 1.99 21.83 12.74
N GLN A 147 1.95 22.59 11.63
CA GLN A 147 0.70 22.76 10.89
C GLN A 147 0.16 21.43 10.36
N THR A 148 1.00 20.42 10.17
CA THR A 148 0.65 19.09 9.65
C THR A 148 1.17 17.98 10.57
N TYR A 149 0.70 16.74 10.37
CA TYR A 149 1.42 15.57 10.89
C TYR A 149 2.79 15.44 10.16
N PRO A 150 3.81 14.79 10.77
CA PRO A 150 5.11 14.61 10.13
C PRO A 150 4.99 13.83 8.81
N ARG A 151 5.36 14.44 7.68
CA ARG A 151 5.30 13.81 6.35
C ARG A 151 6.19 12.57 6.19
N LYS A 152 7.07 12.30 7.16
CA LYS A 152 7.75 11.01 7.31
C LYS A 152 6.79 9.82 7.40
N GLN A 153 5.57 10.02 7.94
CA GLN A 153 4.52 8.98 7.93
C GLN A 153 4.13 8.59 6.50
N ASP A 154 3.95 9.55 5.59
CA ASP A 154 3.60 9.27 4.19
C ASP A 154 4.72 8.47 3.50
N TRP A 155 5.98 8.81 3.77
CA TRP A 155 7.12 8.07 3.25
C TRP A 155 7.15 6.62 3.76
N LEU A 156 6.89 6.38 5.05
CA LEU A 156 6.83 5.02 5.62
C LEU A 156 5.70 4.20 4.98
N VAL A 157 4.52 4.80 4.81
CA VAL A 157 3.38 4.17 4.11
C VAL A 157 3.78 3.76 2.70
N LEU A 158 4.29 4.70 1.91
CA LEU A 158 4.66 4.42 0.52
C LEU A 158 5.79 3.41 0.41
N ASN A 159 6.77 3.46 1.31
CA ASN A 159 7.89 2.53 1.30
C ASN A 159 7.41 1.09 1.60
N SER A 160 6.46 0.92 2.52
CA SER A 160 5.88 -0.39 2.80
C SER A 160 5.09 -0.96 1.60
N LEU A 161 4.32 -0.11 0.91
CA LEU A 161 3.61 -0.50 -0.32
C LEU A 161 4.58 -0.82 -1.47
N ALA A 162 5.67 -0.06 -1.61
CA ALA A 162 6.70 -0.33 -2.61
C ALA A 162 7.45 -1.65 -2.33
N GLY A 163 7.65 -2.02 -1.05
CA GLY A 163 8.16 -3.34 -0.64
C GLY A 163 7.27 -4.48 -1.16
N LEU A 164 5.97 -4.42 -0.85
CA LEU A 164 4.97 -5.33 -1.40
C LEU A 164 5.01 -5.39 -2.93
N GLY A 165 5.11 -4.22 -3.58
CA GLY A 165 5.24 -4.09 -5.02
C GLY A 165 6.46 -4.84 -5.59
N ALA A 166 7.60 -4.82 -4.90
CA ALA A 166 8.81 -5.54 -5.30
C ALA A 166 8.62 -7.06 -5.20
N THR A 167 7.96 -7.54 -4.15
CA THR A 167 7.68 -8.96 -3.94
C THR A 167 6.78 -9.53 -5.04
N VAL A 168 5.65 -8.88 -5.34
CA VAL A 168 4.75 -9.34 -6.41
C VAL A 168 5.35 -9.17 -7.79
N TYR A 169 6.16 -8.11 -8.02
CA TYR A 169 6.93 -7.94 -9.25
C TYR A 169 7.86 -9.14 -9.46
N ARG A 170 8.65 -9.53 -8.46
CA ARG A 170 9.59 -10.65 -8.62
C ARG A 170 8.86 -11.94 -9.01
N PHE A 171 7.76 -12.26 -8.32
CA PHE A 171 6.94 -13.42 -8.63
C PHE A 171 6.41 -13.39 -10.08
N ALA A 172 5.83 -12.27 -10.50
CA ALA A 172 5.36 -12.11 -11.87
C ALA A 172 6.50 -12.22 -12.90
N PHE A 173 7.67 -11.68 -12.59
CA PHE A 173 8.83 -11.75 -13.46
C PHE A 173 9.32 -13.20 -13.67
N ASP A 174 9.31 -14.02 -12.62
CA ASP A 174 9.60 -15.44 -12.71
C ASP A 174 8.54 -16.19 -13.52
N VAL A 175 7.24 -15.90 -13.32
CA VAL A 175 6.14 -16.46 -14.12
C VAL A 175 6.35 -16.20 -15.62
N ARG A 176 6.75 -14.98 -15.99
CA ARG A 176 7.02 -14.62 -17.39
C ARG A 176 8.14 -15.45 -18.00
N LEU A 177 9.19 -15.73 -17.23
CA LEU A 177 10.29 -16.58 -17.67
C LEU A 177 9.83 -18.03 -17.81
N LEU A 178 9.15 -18.57 -16.79
CA LEU A 178 8.74 -19.97 -16.75
C LEU A 178 7.63 -20.30 -17.76
N GLN A 179 6.83 -19.30 -18.17
CA GLN A 179 5.88 -19.40 -19.28
C GLN A 179 6.52 -19.26 -20.66
N SER A 180 7.79 -18.85 -20.74
CA SER A 180 8.44 -18.77 -22.05
C SER A 180 8.43 -20.15 -22.74
N PRO A 181 8.18 -20.24 -24.07
CA PRO A 181 8.05 -21.53 -24.76
C PRO A 181 9.27 -22.46 -24.67
N LEU A 182 10.44 -21.91 -24.30
CA LEU A 182 11.67 -22.69 -24.10
C LEU A 182 11.67 -23.46 -22.78
N ILE A 183 10.95 -22.95 -21.77
CA ILE A 183 10.80 -23.58 -20.46
C ILE A 183 9.41 -24.23 -20.39
N GLY A 184 8.34 -23.43 -20.49
CA GLY A 184 6.96 -23.91 -20.52
C GLY A 184 6.54 -24.66 -19.25
N GLU A 185 7.19 -24.38 -18.12
CA GLU A 185 6.92 -25.01 -16.83
C GLU A 185 5.64 -24.45 -16.22
N TRP A 186 5.44 -23.13 -16.29
CA TRP A 186 4.31 -22.43 -15.69
C TRP A 186 3.49 -21.70 -16.76
N SER A 187 2.18 -21.53 -16.54
CA SER A 187 1.37 -20.63 -17.37
C SER A 187 0.24 -19.99 -16.58
N GLU A 188 -0.08 -18.74 -16.91
CA GLU A 188 -1.33 -18.13 -16.41
C GLU A 188 -2.55 -18.83 -17.03
N ASP A 189 -3.60 -19.05 -16.23
CA ASP A 189 -4.90 -19.54 -16.71
C ASP A 189 -5.40 -18.68 -17.89
N PHE A 190 -5.64 -19.36 -19.01
CA PHE A 190 -6.20 -18.79 -20.20
C PHE A 190 -7.69 -19.09 -20.23
N GLY A 191 -8.51 -18.11 -19.83
CA GLY A 191 -9.96 -18.27 -19.82
C GLY A 191 -10.46 -18.78 -21.17
N LYS A 192 -11.42 -19.73 -21.18
CA LYS A 192 -11.89 -20.44 -22.39
C LYS A 192 -12.30 -19.55 -23.58
N ASN A 193 -12.64 -18.29 -23.32
CA ASN A 193 -13.06 -17.29 -24.33
C ASN A 193 -12.03 -16.18 -24.57
N GLN A 194 -10.87 -16.23 -23.92
CA GLN A 194 -9.83 -15.23 -24.05
C GLN A 194 -9.09 -15.44 -25.37
N VAL A 195 -8.99 -14.39 -26.18
CA VAL A 195 -8.23 -14.41 -27.43
C VAL A 195 -6.84 -13.86 -27.13
N GLY A 196 -5.81 -14.71 -27.12
CA GLY A 196 -4.43 -14.28 -26.78
C GLY A 196 -3.78 -13.41 -27.84
N SER A 197 -3.99 -13.75 -29.10
CA SER A 197 -3.73 -12.87 -30.22
C SER A 197 -4.82 -13.11 -31.26
N SER A 198 -5.44 -12.04 -31.76
CA SER A 198 -6.42 -12.12 -32.85
C SER A 198 -5.87 -12.76 -34.13
N ALA A 199 -4.53 -12.85 -34.25
CA ALA A 199 -3.84 -13.43 -35.40
C ALA A 199 -3.25 -14.83 -35.14
N MET A 200 -3.04 -15.24 -33.89
CA MET A 200 -2.32 -16.48 -33.55
C MET A 200 -3.00 -17.22 -32.38
N PRO A 201 -3.90 -18.19 -32.67
CA PRO A 201 -4.68 -18.90 -31.65
C PRO A 201 -3.84 -19.70 -30.63
N PHE A 202 -2.61 -20.09 -30.99
CA PHE A 202 -1.71 -20.84 -30.12
C PHE A 202 -0.86 -19.96 -29.18
N LYS A 203 -0.88 -18.62 -29.37
CA LYS A 203 -0.01 -17.70 -28.63
C LYS A 203 -0.71 -17.20 -27.36
N THR A 204 -0.30 -17.71 -26.21
CA THR A 204 -0.71 -17.25 -24.88
C THR A 204 0.39 -16.36 -24.29
N ASN A 205 0.01 -15.17 -23.82
CA ASN A 205 0.95 -14.20 -23.23
C ASN A 205 0.68 -14.06 -21.73
N PRO A 206 1.72 -13.88 -20.89
CA PRO A 206 1.58 -13.67 -19.45
C PRO A 206 1.15 -12.22 -19.14
N ILE A 207 -0.04 -11.82 -19.58
CA ILE A 207 -0.47 -10.41 -19.54
C ILE A 207 -0.72 -9.91 -18.11
N ASN A 208 -1.11 -10.79 -17.18
CA ASN A 208 -1.34 -10.41 -15.80
C ASN A 208 0.00 -10.18 -15.09
N ALA A 209 0.98 -11.04 -15.30
CA ALA A 209 2.34 -10.86 -14.81
C ALA A 209 2.99 -9.60 -15.41
N GLU A 210 2.82 -9.34 -16.70
CA GLU A 210 3.30 -8.09 -17.32
C GLU A 210 2.61 -6.85 -16.74
N LYS A 211 1.32 -6.93 -16.40
CA LYS A 211 0.59 -5.86 -15.71
C LYS A 211 1.15 -5.63 -14.31
N ILE A 212 1.39 -6.69 -13.54
CA ILE A 212 2.01 -6.63 -12.20
C ILE A 212 3.37 -5.95 -12.30
N ASP A 213 4.23 -6.36 -13.23
CA ASP A 213 5.55 -5.76 -13.39
C ASP A 213 5.49 -4.29 -13.79
N SER A 214 4.57 -3.93 -14.69
CA SER A 214 4.37 -2.54 -15.12
C SER A 214 3.97 -1.64 -13.94
N LEU A 215 2.95 -2.05 -13.20
CA LEU A 215 2.42 -1.28 -12.07
C LEU A 215 3.37 -1.28 -10.87
N GLY A 216 4.01 -2.42 -10.56
CA GLY A 216 5.00 -2.56 -9.49
C GLY A 216 6.19 -1.62 -9.69
N ARG A 217 6.67 -1.49 -10.94
CA ARG A 217 7.75 -0.54 -11.27
C ARG A 217 7.34 0.92 -11.05
N TYR A 218 6.08 1.27 -11.39
CA TYR A 218 5.58 2.62 -11.15
C TYR A 218 5.42 2.90 -9.64
N LEU A 219 4.88 1.94 -8.88
CA LEU A 219 4.76 2.03 -7.42
C LEU A 219 6.12 2.24 -6.74
N ALA A 220 7.17 1.55 -7.19
CA ALA A 220 8.53 1.69 -6.67
C ALA A 220 9.11 3.11 -6.83
N GLY A 221 8.60 3.92 -7.76
CA GLY A 221 9.02 5.31 -7.95
C GLY A 221 8.36 6.31 -6.99
N LEU A 222 7.20 5.99 -6.42
CA LEU A 222 6.42 6.92 -5.60
C LEU A 222 7.07 7.29 -4.25
N PRO A 223 7.75 6.38 -3.52
CA PRO A 223 8.39 6.71 -2.24
C PRO A 223 9.39 7.86 -2.34
N ARG A 224 10.01 8.07 -3.51
CA ARG A 224 10.95 9.18 -3.72
C ARG A 224 10.28 10.54 -3.50
N VAL A 225 9.07 10.72 -4.05
CA VAL A 225 8.32 11.99 -3.90
C VAL A 225 7.95 12.23 -2.44
N ALA A 226 7.50 11.18 -1.73
CA ALA A 226 7.19 11.29 -0.30
C ALA A 226 8.43 11.56 0.56
N TRP A 227 9.58 11.00 0.18
CA TRP A 227 10.86 11.33 0.80
C TRP A 227 11.18 12.82 0.63
N ASP A 228 11.06 13.35 -0.59
CA ASP A 228 11.32 14.77 -0.87
C ASP A 228 10.34 15.68 -0.09
N ASN A 229 9.06 15.32 0.01
CA ASN A 229 8.09 16.05 0.85
C ASN A 229 8.48 16.10 2.32
N ALA A 230 8.99 14.98 2.86
CA ALA A 230 9.40 14.91 4.26
C ALA A 230 10.71 15.66 4.51
N ALA A 231 11.65 15.61 3.56
CA ALA A 231 12.97 16.21 3.69
C ALA A 231 12.98 17.72 3.42
N HIS A 232 12.13 18.20 2.50
CA HIS A 232 12.12 19.60 2.05
C HIS A 232 11.08 20.48 2.75
N THR A 233 10.31 19.94 3.70
CA THR A 233 9.39 20.77 4.48
C THR A 233 10.17 21.78 5.32
N LEU A 234 9.93 23.08 5.12
CA LEU A 234 10.61 24.12 5.88
C LEU A 234 9.81 24.50 7.12
N LEU A 235 10.47 24.47 8.28
CA LEU A 235 9.91 24.89 9.57
C LEU A 235 8.56 24.21 9.86
N GLU A 236 7.52 24.99 10.21
CA GLU A 236 6.23 24.43 10.60
C GLU A 236 5.38 23.90 9.45
N ARG A 237 5.63 24.35 8.20
CA ARG A 237 5.10 23.78 6.95
C ARG A 237 5.46 24.64 5.73
N THR A 238 5.72 23.98 4.61
CA THR A 238 5.52 24.52 3.25
C THR A 238 4.42 23.73 2.50
N LEU A 239 3.68 24.40 1.60
CA LEU A 239 2.47 23.83 0.95
C LEU A 239 2.77 23.01 -0.32
N ASP A 240 4.03 22.93 -0.72
CA ASP A 240 4.50 22.16 -1.87
C ASP A 240 4.23 20.64 -1.73
N ASP A 241 3.94 20.17 -0.51
CA ASP A 241 3.46 18.82 -0.21
C ASP A 241 2.05 18.53 -0.76
N SER A 242 1.20 19.55 -0.85
CA SER A 242 -0.25 19.38 -1.02
C SER A 242 -0.65 18.80 -2.37
N ALA A 243 -0.11 19.36 -3.46
CA ALA A 243 -0.53 18.98 -4.81
C ALA A 243 -0.10 17.54 -5.14
N ASN A 244 1.13 17.18 -4.79
CA ASN A 244 1.66 15.86 -5.09
C ASN A 244 1.05 14.76 -4.20
N ARG A 245 0.72 15.05 -2.92
CA ARG A 245 0.04 14.10 -2.01
C ARG A 245 -1.32 13.66 -2.54
N ARG A 246 -2.05 14.55 -3.22
CA ARG A 246 -3.34 14.25 -3.87
C ARG A 246 -3.23 13.23 -5.00
N LEU A 247 -2.04 13.06 -5.58
CA LEU A 247 -1.75 12.09 -6.63
C LEU A 247 -1.14 10.83 -6.02
N LEU A 248 0.00 10.97 -5.33
CA LEU A 248 0.79 9.83 -4.89
C LEU A 248 0.07 8.93 -3.87
N LEU A 249 -0.70 9.50 -2.93
CA LEU A 249 -1.35 8.69 -1.88
C LEU A 249 -2.45 7.81 -2.49
N PRO A 250 -3.45 8.35 -3.23
CA PRO A 250 -4.46 7.50 -3.85
C PRO A 250 -3.87 6.55 -4.89
N GLN A 251 -2.91 7.01 -5.71
CA GLN A 251 -2.27 6.16 -6.71
C GLN A 251 -1.56 4.97 -6.06
N ALA A 252 -0.77 5.19 -5.00
CA ALA A 252 -0.05 4.10 -4.34
C ALA A 252 -0.99 3.00 -3.82
N PHE A 253 -2.10 3.39 -3.17
CA PHE A 253 -3.08 2.42 -2.68
C PHE A 253 -3.84 1.72 -3.81
N LEU A 254 -4.30 2.45 -4.83
CA LEU A 254 -5.00 1.85 -5.98
C LEU A 254 -4.10 0.89 -6.77
N ILE A 255 -2.81 1.21 -6.88
CA ILE A 255 -1.85 0.30 -7.51
C ILE A 255 -1.63 -0.94 -6.65
N ALA A 256 -1.36 -0.78 -5.35
CA ALA A 256 -1.18 -1.92 -4.45
C ALA A 256 -2.42 -2.84 -4.41
N ASP A 257 -3.62 -2.25 -4.45
CA ASP A 257 -4.90 -2.94 -4.51
C ASP A 257 -5.04 -3.81 -5.78
N GLU A 258 -4.72 -3.24 -6.93
CA GLU A 258 -4.75 -3.90 -8.23
C GLU A 258 -3.65 -4.97 -8.36
N LEU A 259 -2.46 -4.69 -7.82
CA LEU A 259 -1.35 -5.65 -7.76
C LEU A 259 -1.78 -6.90 -6.98
N LEU A 260 -2.41 -6.73 -5.82
CA LEU A 260 -2.90 -7.85 -5.02
C LEU A 260 -4.02 -8.62 -5.74
N ASP A 261 -5.01 -7.94 -6.32
CA ASP A 261 -6.08 -8.63 -7.06
C ASP A 261 -5.55 -9.43 -8.25
N THR A 262 -4.65 -8.82 -9.03
CA THR A 262 -4.04 -9.49 -10.18
C THR A 262 -3.17 -10.66 -9.74
N THR A 263 -2.43 -10.53 -8.63
CA THR A 263 -1.57 -11.60 -8.11
C THR A 263 -2.40 -12.74 -7.52
N ILE A 264 -3.47 -12.46 -6.77
CA ILE A 264 -4.39 -13.48 -6.26
C ILE A 264 -4.99 -14.29 -7.42
N LYS A 265 -5.46 -13.59 -8.47
CA LYS A 265 -5.97 -14.25 -9.67
C LYS A 265 -4.90 -15.13 -10.34
N LEU A 266 -3.68 -14.61 -10.46
CA LEU A 266 -2.56 -15.33 -11.07
C LEU A 266 -2.18 -16.59 -10.28
N VAL A 267 -2.09 -16.49 -8.95
CA VAL A 267 -1.81 -17.65 -8.07
C VAL A 267 -2.94 -18.68 -8.14
N ALA A 268 -4.20 -18.25 -8.09
CA ALA A 268 -5.35 -19.15 -8.14
C ALA A 268 -5.50 -19.89 -9.48
N GLY A 269 -5.04 -19.27 -10.58
CA GLY A 269 -5.07 -19.84 -11.92
C GLY A 269 -3.69 -20.27 -12.43
N LEU A 270 -2.69 -20.46 -11.57
CA LEU A 270 -1.36 -20.87 -12.04
C LEU A 270 -1.42 -22.33 -12.49
N GLU A 271 -1.17 -22.57 -13.77
CA GLU A 271 -1.03 -23.91 -14.34
C GLU A 271 0.44 -24.31 -14.36
N ILE A 272 0.71 -25.55 -13.96
CA ILE A 272 2.06 -26.13 -13.94
C ILE A 272 2.08 -27.38 -14.83
N ASN A 273 3.01 -27.44 -15.76
CA ASN A 273 3.22 -28.56 -16.65
C ASN A 273 4.32 -29.48 -16.11
N GLU A 274 3.92 -30.53 -15.41
CA GLU A 274 4.83 -31.54 -14.82
C GLU A 274 5.73 -32.26 -15.85
N ASN A 275 5.40 -32.24 -17.14
CA ASN A 275 6.28 -32.83 -18.16
C ASN A 275 7.45 -31.90 -18.53
N ALA A 276 7.40 -30.64 -18.12
CA ALA A 276 8.40 -29.61 -18.38
C ALA A 276 9.21 -29.23 -17.13
N THR A 277 8.91 -29.83 -15.98
CA THR A 277 9.58 -29.58 -14.68
C THR A 277 10.90 -30.34 -14.54
#